data_AF-A0A940WZQ2-F1
#
_entry.id   AF-A0A940WZQ2-F1
#
_cell.length_a   1.000
_cell.length_b   1.000
_cell.length_c   1.000
_cell.angle_alpha   90.00
_cell.angle_beta   90.00
_cell.angle_gamma   90.00
#
_symmetry.space_group_name_H-M   'P 1'
#
loop_
_entity.id
_entity.type
_entity.pdbx_description
1 polymer ?
#
loop_
_entity_poly.entity_id
_entity_poly.type
_entity_poly.pdbx_seq_one_letter_code
_entity_poly.pdbx_strand_id
1 'polypeptide(L)' 'MFLREGGKKLERKTLVDLRGTESRPEVAKKLSITPQMLGAIERGDRTPSLTLAKKIADYYKKSVDEIFFDNKETKCF' A
#
# COMPACT_ATOMS: atom_id res chain seq x y z
N MET A 1 -7.90 -23.56 20.07
CA MET A 1 -7.99 -23.14 18.66
C MET A 1 -8.17 -21.63 18.67
N PHE A 2 -7.09 -20.87 18.42
CA PHE A 2 -7.13 -19.40 18.56
C PHE A 2 -8.00 -18.82 17.45
N LEU A 3 -9.12 -18.22 17.83
CA LEU A 3 -9.95 -17.39 16.98
C LEU A 3 -9.13 -16.16 16.61
N ARG A 4 -8.64 -16.05 15.37
CA ARG A 4 -8.11 -14.79 14.87
C ARG A 4 -9.22 -14.10 14.09
N GLU A 5 -9.89 -13.19 14.79
CA GLU A 5 -10.93 -12.31 14.29
C GLU A 5 -10.50 -11.71 12.93
N GLY A 6 -11.22 -12.11 11.88
CA GLY A 6 -11.08 -11.59 10.53
C GLY A 6 -11.67 -10.19 10.45
N GLY A 7 -10.96 -9.20 11.00
CA GLY A 7 -11.23 -7.80 10.70
C GLY A 7 -11.07 -7.59 9.20
N LYS A 8 -12.10 -7.06 8.52
CA LYS A 8 -12.06 -6.67 7.11
C LYS A 8 -10.82 -5.80 6.89
N LYS A 9 -9.77 -6.40 6.32
CA LYS A 9 -8.51 -5.71 6.04
C LYS A 9 -8.77 -4.77 4.86
N LEU A 10 -8.60 -3.47 5.09
CA LEU A 10 -8.68 -2.46 4.05
C LEU A 10 -7.45 -2.64 3.16
N GLU A 11 -7.54 -3.53 2.18
CA GLU A 11 -6.48 -3.74 1.20
C GLU A 11 -6.25 -2.43 0.43
N ARG A 12 -5.01 -1.98 0.33
CA ARG A 12 -4.64 -0.79 -0.45
C ARG A 12 -4.65 -1.15 -1.93
N LYS A 13 -5.85 -1.27 -2.49
CA LYS A 13 -6.09 -1.62 -3.90
C LYS A 13 -5.33 -0.69 -4.84
N THR A 14 -5.16 0.58 -4.48
CA THR A 14 -4.38 1.57 -5.24
C THR A 14 -2.95 1.10 -5.53
N LEU A 15 -2.26 0.50 -4.55
CA LEU A 15 -0.89 0.00 -4.78
C LEU A 15 -0.85 -1.23 -5.70
N VAL A 16 -1.88 -2.08 -5.61
CA VAL A 16 -2.00 -3.26 -6.47
C VAL A 16 -2.32 -2.85 -7.90
N ASP A 17 -3.18 -1.84 -8.07
CA ASP A 17 -3.55 -1.24 -9.35
C ASP A 17 -2.35 -0.53 -10.01
N LEU A 18 -1.66 0.34 -9.26
CA LEU A 18 -0.45 1.03 -9.68
C LEU A 18 0.66 0.06 -10.10
N ARG A 19 0.76 -1.09 -9.44
CA ARG A 19 1.71 -2.15 -9.78
C ARG A 19 1.31 -2.89 -11.06
N GLY A 20 0.02 -3.08 -11.31
CA GLY A 20 -0.49 -3.77 -12.50
C GLY A 20 0.19 -5.14 -12.70
N THR A 21 0.92 -5.28 -13.79
CA THR A 21 1.65 -6.50 -14.16
C THR A 21 3.07 -6.59 -13.57
N GLU A 22 3.57 -5.54 -12.91
CA GLU A 22 4.91 -5.58 -12.33
C GLU A 22 4.98 -6.56 -11.14
N SER A 23 6.07 -7.33 -11.09
CA SER A 23 6.31 -8.26 -10.00
C SER A 23 6.68 -7.50 -8.73
N ARG A 24 6.15 -7.96 -7.58
CA ARG A 24 6.52 -7.47 -6.24
C ARG A 24 8.03 -7.30 -6.01
N PRO A 25 8.90 -8.28 -6.33
CA PRO A 25 10.34 -8.12 -6.16
C PRO A 25 10.96 -7.02 -7.02
N GLU A 26 10.46 -6.82 -8.25
CA GLU A 26 10.96 -5.78 -9.17
C GLU A 26 10.64 -4.39 -8.62
N VAL A 27 9.38 -4.15 -8.26
CA VAL A 27 8.94 -2.89 -7.65
C VAL A 27 9.66 -2.64 -6.33
N ALA A 28 9.80 -3.67 -5.49
CA ALA A 28 10.52 -3.56 -4.23
C ALA A 28 11.99 -3.17 -4.45
N LYS A 29 12.66 -3.75 -5.45
CA LYS A 29 14.04 -3.39 -5.81
C LYS A 29 14.14 -1.93 -6.26
N LYS A 30 13.23 -1.46 -7.12
CA LYS A 30 13.17 -0.06 -7.59
C LYS A 30 12.94 0.92 -6.44
N LEU A 31 12.11 0.54 -5.46
CA LEU A 31 11.85 1.32 -4.25
C LEU A 31 12.93 1.16 -3.16
N SER A 32 13.94 0.31 -3.36
CA SER A 32 14.94 -0.10 -2.35
C SER A 32 14.32 -0.62 -1.05
N ILE A 33 13.31 -1.47 -1.16
CA ILE A 33 12.67 -2.16 -0.04
C ILE A 33 12.66 -3.66 -0.27
N THR A 34 12.29 -4.41 0.77
CA THR A 34 12.07 -5.86 0.63
C THR A 34 10.69 -6.14 0.02
N PRO A 35 10.54 -7.21 -0.79
CA PRO A 35 9.23 -7.62 -1.32
C PRO A 35 8.23 -7.95 -0.20
N GLN A 36 8.72 -8.41 0.95
CA GLN A 36 7.91 -8.61 2.14
C GLN A 36 7.33 -7.29 2.68
N MET A 37 8.15 -6.22 2.70
CA MET A 37 7.71 -4.88 3.11
C MET A 37 6.63 -4.37 2.15
N LEU A 38 6.85 -4.49 0.83
CA LEU A 38 5.86 -4.06 -0.18
C LEU A 38 4.53 -4.80 0.02
N GLY A 39 4.56 -6.13 0.17
CA GLY A 39 3.36 -6.92 0.44
C GLY A 39 2.65 -6.57 1.75
N ALA A 40 3.40 -6.23 2.80
CA ALA A 40 2.82 -5.77 4.07
C ALA A 40 2.13 -4.41 3.93
N ILE A 41 2.70 -3.51 3.13
CA ILE A 41 2.13 -2.19 2.85
C ILE A 41 0.86 -2.31 1.98
N GLU A 42 0.91 -3.11 0.91
CA GLU A 42 -0.24 -3.41 0.03
C GLU A 42 -1.42 -3.98 0.84
N ARG A 43 -1.15 -4.89 1.78
CA ARG A 43 -2.17 -5.52 2.64
C ARG A 43 -2.66 -4.65 3.80
N GLY A 44 -2.12 -3.44 3.97
CA GLY A 44 -2.45 -2.59 5.12
C GLY A 44 -1.87 -3.09 6.46
N ASP A 45 -0.99 -4.10 6.44
CA ASP A 45 -0.40 -4.71 7.64
C ASP A 45 0.68 -3.82 8.27
N ARG A 46 1.34 -2.99 7.43
CA ARG A 46 2.37 -2.06 7.87
C ARG A 46 2.21 -0.69 7.23
N THR A 47 2.46 0.35 8.01
CA THR A 47 2.55 1.73 7.52
C THR A 47 4.01 2.02 7.15
N PRO A 48 4.30 2.44 5.90
CA PRO A 48 5.65 2.82 5.53
C PRO A 48 6.08 4.08 6.27
N SER A 49 7.39 4.26 6.43
CA SER A 49 7.94 5.53 6.93
C SER A 49 7.67 6.65 5.92
N LEU A 50 7.60 7.89 6.39
CA LEU A 50 7.32 9.08 5.58
C LEU A 50 8.23 9.18 4.34
N THR A 51 9.51 8.87 4.50
CA THR A 51 10.50 8.82 3.40
C THR A 51 10.15 7.76 2.35
N LEU A 52 9.75 6.57 2.80
CA LEU A 52 9.37 5.48 1.91
C LEU A 52 8.04 5.76 1.21
N ALA A 53 7.07 6.29 1.96
CA ALA A 53 5.78 6.70 1.42
C ALA A 53 5.98 7.75 0.31
N LYS A 54 6.83 8.76 0.56
CA LYS A 54 7.20 9.76 -0.43
C LYS A 54 7.91 9.16 -1.65
N LYS A 55 8.79 8.16 -1.44
CA LYS A 55 9.47 7.46 -2.54
C LYS A 55 8.50 6.65 -3.41
N ILE A 56 7.52 6.00 -2.79
CA ILE A 56 6.45 5.27 -3.49
C ILE A 56 5.57 6.25 -4.29
N ALA A 57 5.18 7.36 -3.66
CA ALA A 57 4.48 8.47 -4.29
C ALA A 57 5.21 9.00 -5.52
N ASP A 58 6.50 9.30 -5.38
CA ASP A 58 7.35 9.78 -6.47
C ASP A 58 7.49 8.75 -7.60
N TYR A 59 7.71 7.48 -7.25
CA TYR A 59 7.80 6.38 -8.22
C TYR A 59 6.54 6.24 -9.08
N TYR A 60 5.37 6.35 -8.47
CA TYR A 60 4.09 6.26 -9.17
C TYR A 60 3.55 7.62 -9.67
N LYS A 61 4.31 8.71 -9.49
CA LYS A 61 3.88 10.09 -9.76
C LYS A 61 2.50 10.43 -9.17
N LYS A 62 2.27 9.96 -7.95
CA LYS A 62 1.03 10.12 -7.19
C LYS A 62 1.34 10.76 -5.86
N SER A 63 0.35 11.36 -5.20
CA SER A 63 0.56 11.87 -3.84
C SER A 63 0.54 10.75 -2.80
N VAL A 64 1.28 10.92 -1.70
CA VAL A 64 1.19 9.99 -0.55
C VAL A 64 -0.26 9.86 -0.08
N ASP A 65 -1.01 10.96 -0.12
CA ASP A 65 -2.43 10.98 0.16
C ASP A 65 -3.22 10.05 -0.78
N GLU A 66 -3.13 10.22 -2.09
CA GLU A 66 -3.80 9.34 -3.06
C GLU A 66 -3.45 7.84 -2.91
N ILE A 67 -2.23 7.52 -2.48
CA ILE A 67 -1.78 6.13 -2.33
C ILE A 67 -2.23 5.51 -1.00
N PHE A 68 -2.23 6.29 0.09
CA PHE A 68 -2.40 5.79 1.46
C PHE A 68 -3.70 6.24 2.14
N PHE A 69 -4.29 7.33 1.67
CA PHE A 69 -5.51 7.96 2.15
C PHE A 69 -6.63 7.84 1.10
N ASP A 70 -6.92 6.62 0.65
CA ASP A 70 -8.20 6.31 -0.01
C ASP A 70 -9.30 6.22 1.08
N ASN A 71 -9.54 7.32 1.78
CA ASN A 71 -10.74 7.46 2.59
C ASN A 71 -11.84 7.86 1.63
N LYS A 72 -12.69 6.90 1.30
CA LYS A 72 -14.04 7.18 0.81
C LYS A 72 -14.61 8.32 1.65
N GLU A 73 -14.86 9.43 0.98
CA GLU A 73 -15.72 10.49 1.49
C GLU A 73 -16.91 9.85 2.20
N THR A 74 -17.07 10.24 3.45
CA THR A 74 -18.31 10.14 4.20
C THR A 74 -19.45 10.63 3.30
N LYS A 75 -20.25 9.70 2.76
CA LYS A 75 -21.62 10.05 2.35
C LYS A 75 -22.39 10.36 3.63
N CYS A 76 -22.32 11.61 4.06
CA CYS A 76 -23.39 12.20 4.85
C CYS A 76 -24.45 12.68 3.85
N PHE A 77 -25.50 11.90 3.67
CA PHE A 77 -26.79 12.34 3.15
C PHE A 77 -27.89 11.64 3.93
#